data_AF-A0A2E8FJK5-F1
#
_entry.id   AF-A0A2E8FJK5-F1
#
_cell.length_a   1.000
_cell.length_b   1.000
_cell.length_c   1.000
_cell.angle_alpha   90.00
_cell.angle_beta   90.00
_cell.angle_gamma   90.00
#
_symmetry.space_group_name_H-M   'P 1'
#
loop_
_entity.id
_entity.type
_entity.pdbx_description
1 polymer ?
#
loop_
_entity_poly.entity_id
_entity_poly.type
_entity_poly.pdbx_seq_one_letter_code
_entity_poly.pdbx_strand_id
1 'polypeptide(L)'
;MASTRAQEVAEVLWELKRASKIGTYTTIARRAGFSAGSSGRAMLTCLKTVRRDWPHLQWWRAVRDDGQIEKDSEHASALLEGGFEVVAAEGAEEMVVVVDFESQVMSWEEDEDGETADKAK
;
A
#
# COMPACT_ATOMS: atom_id res chain seq x y z
N MET A 1 -11.51 19.55 -6.17
CA MET A 1 -10.87 18.79 -7.26
C MET A 1 -9.87 17.85 -6.63
N ALA A 2 -9.93 16.56 -6.94
CA ALA A 2 -8.89 15.62 -6.57
C ALA A 2 -7.58 16.03 -7.27
N SER A 3 -6.44 15.91 -6.59
CA SER A 3 -5.16 16.11 -7.26
C SER A 3 -4.91 14.97 -8.23
N THR A 4 -4.14 15.21 -9.29
CA THR A 4 -3.72 14.15 -10.23
C THR A 4 -3.16 12.94 -9.49
N ARG A 5 -2.31 13.17 -8.47
CA ARG A 5 -1.77 12.09 -7.62
C ARG A 5 -2.83 11.25 -6.92
N ALA A 6 -3.93 11.85 -6.46
CA ALA A 6 -5.00 11.09 -5.81
C ALA A 6 -5.78 10.24 -6.82
N GLN A 7 -5.92 10.70 -8.07
CA GLN A 7 -6.51 9.89 -9.15
C GLN A 7 -5.63 8.69 -9.48
N GLU A 8 -4.33 8.90 -9.68
CA GLU A 8 -3.37 7.82 -9.95
C GLU A 8 -3.35 6.77 -8.82
N VAL A 9 -3.34 7.22 -7.55
CA VAL A 9 -3.44 6.30 -6.41
C VAL A 9 -4.75 5.53 -6.38
N ALA A 10 -5.87 6.17 -6.76
CA ALA A 10 -7.16 5.51 -6.82
C ALA A 10 -7.18 4.39 -7.88
N GLU A 11 -6.51 4.59 -9.02
CA GLU A 11 -6.37 3.54 -10.05
C GLU A 11 -5.57 2.34 -9.53
N VAL A 12 -4.45 2.58 -8.85
CA VAL A 12 -3.65 1.49 -8.25
C VAL A 12 -4.45 0.73 -7.17
N LEU A 13 -5.20 1.45 -6.33
CA LEU A 13 -6.08 0.81 -5.34
C LEU A 13 -7.19 -0.02 -5.99
N TRP A 14 -7.69 0.39 -7.14
CA TRP A 14 -8.65 -0.40 -7.90
C TRP A 14 -8.04 -1.69 -8.44
N GLU A 15 -6.79 -1.67 -8.92
CA GLU A 15 -6.06 -2.87 -9.30
C GLU A 15 -5.90 -3.83 -8.12
N LEU A 16 -5.46 -3.33 -6.96
CA LEU A 16 -5.32 -4.10 -5.72
C LEU A 16 -6.64 -4.74 -5.29
N LYS A 17 -7.74 -3.98 -5.37
CA LYS A 17 -9.08 -4.49 -5.06
C LYS A 17 -9.49 -5.61 -5.99
N ARG A 18 -9.20 -5.50 -7.30
CA ARG A 18 -9.49 -6.57 -8.27
C ARG A 18 -8.63 -7.81 -8.06
N ALA A 19 -7.39 -7.65 -7.63
CA ALA A 19 -6.47 -8.74 -7.34
C ALA A 19 -6.73 -9.39 -5.97
N SER A 20 -7.60 -8.81 -5.13
CA SER A 20 -7.78 -9.20 -3.73
C SER A 20 -6.47 -9.16 -2.93
N LYS A 21 -5.59 -8.22 -3.25
CA LYS A 21 -4.27 -8.06 -2.60
C LYS A 21 -4.17 -6.71 -1.87
N ILE A 22 -3.14 -6.56 -1.06
CA ILE A 22 -2.72 -5.30 -0.44
C ILE A 22 -1.47 -4.77 -1.15
N GLY A 23 -1.12 -3.51 -0.91
CA GLY A 23 0.08 -2.89 -1.47
C GLY A 23 0.74 -1.96 -0.48
N THR A 24 2.07 -1.87 -0.52
CA THR A 24 2.82 -1.00 0.38
C THR A 24 2.81 0.45 -0.11
N TYR A 25 2.98 1.41 0.79
CA TYR A 25 2.99 2.83 0.46
C TYR A 25 4.02 3.18 -0.60
N THR A 26 5.22 2.60 -0.53
CA THR A 26 6.28 2.86 -1.51
C THR A 26 5.90 2.32 -2.89
N THR A 27 5.40 1.08 -2.96
CA THR A 27 5.03 0.46 -4.24
C THR A 27 3.84 1.18 -4.89
N ILE A 28 2.82 1.52 -4.11
CA ILE A 28 1.65 2.25 -4.64
C ILE A 28 2.05 3.64 -5.12
N ALA A 29 2.84 4.39 -4.35
CA ALA A 29 3.26 5.72 -4.73
C ALA A 29 4.12 5.69 -6.00
N ARG A 30 5.09 4.75 -6.09
CA ARG A 30 5.94 4.58 -7.26
C ARG A 30 5.10 4.33 -8.51
N ARG A 31 4.12 3.44 -8.43
CA ARG A 31 3.21 3.13 -9.54
C ARG A 31 2.33 4.32 -9.93
N ALA A 32 1.91 5.11 -8.95
CA ALA A 32 1.20 6.37 -9.16
C ALA A 32 2.11 7.53 -9.63
N GLY A 33 3.39 7.27 -9.94
CA GLY A 33 4.32 8.23 -10.52
C GLY A 33 4.95 9.22 -9.53
N PHE A 34 4.98 8.91 -8.23
CA PHE A 34 5.63 9.76 -7.22
C PHE A 34 6.29 8.97 -6.09
N SER A 35 7.03 9.67 -5.22
CA SER A 35 7.61 9.05 -4.02
C SER A 35 6.63 9.10 -2.85
N ALA A 36 6.52 8.02 -2.07
CA ALA A 36 5.72 7.98 -0.84
C ALA A 36 6.15 9.02 0.21
N GLY A 37 7.36 9.60 0.05
CA GLY A 37 7.96 10.56 0.96
C GLY A 37 8.48 9.91 2.24
N SER A 38 9.09 10.70 3.13
CA SER A 38 9.62 10.22 4.40
C SER A 38 8.54 9.50 5.20
N SER A 39 8.78 8.22 5.50
CA SER A 39 7.85 7.35 6.24
C SER A 39 6.43 7.31 5.64
N GLY A 40 6.28 7.49 4.33
CA GLY A 40 4.99 7.42 3.64
C GLY A 40 4.08 8.64 3.83
N ARG A 41 4.58 9.77 4.36
CA ARG A 41 3.75 10.96 4.64
C ARG A 41 3.04 11.54 3.41
N ALA A 42 3.68 11.52 2.24
CA ALA A 42 3.05 12.00 1.01
C ALA A 42 1.90 11.07 0.58
N MET A 43 2.12 9.76 0.73
CA MET A 43 1.10 8.74 0.44
C MET A 43 -0.10 8.86 1.38
N LEU A 44 0.13 9.01 2.70
CA LEU A 44 -0.95 9.24 3.68
C LEU A 44 -1.80 10.47 3.35
N THR A 45 -1.17 11.54 2.88
CA THR A 45 -1.88 12.75 2.47
C THR A 45 -2.77 12.49 1.25
N CYS A 46 -2.27 11.73 0.27
CA CYS A 46 -3.06 11.32 -0.90
C CYS A 46 -4.20 10.38 -0.50
N LEU A 47 -3.95 9.41 0.38
CA LEU A 47 -4.96 8.48 0.88
C LEU A 47 -6.12 9.18 1.58
N LYS A 48 -5.90 10.27 2.31
CA LYS A 48 -6.99 11.09 2.88
C LYS A 48 -7.94 11.63 1.80
N THR A 49 -7.39 12.02 0.66
CA THR A 49 -8.18 12.50 -0.48
C THR A 49 -8.93 11.33 -1.12
N VAL A 50 -8.25 10.20 -1.34
CA VAL A 50 -8.87 9.01 -1.93
C VAL A 50 -9.99 8.46 -1.06
N ARG A 51 -9.79 8.41 0.26
CA ARG A 51 -10.82 8.00 1.22
C ARG A 51 -12.07 8.88 1.14
N ARG A 52 -11.91 10.18 0.93
CA ARG A 52 -13.03 11.13 0.80
C ARG A 52 -13.75 10.97 -0.54
N ASP A 53 -13.01 10.91 -1.64
CA ASP A 53 -13.56 11.01 -2.99
C ASP A 53 -13.96 9.63 -3.56
N TRP A 54 -13.29 8.55 -3.13
CA TRP A 54 -13.54 7.16 -3.54
C TRP A 54 -13.50 6.18 -2.34
N PRO A 55 -14.42 6.30 -1.36
CA PRO A 55 -14.44 5.43 -0.18
C PRO A 55 -14.62 3.94 -0.52
N HIS A 56 -15.24 3.63 -1.65
CA HIS A 56 -15.50 2.27 -2.13
C HIS A 56 -14.24 1.55 -2.66
N LEU A 57 -13.13 2.25 -2.87
CA LEU A 57 -11.86 1.67 -3.35
C LEU A 57 -11.05 0.99 -2.25
N GLN A 58 -11.57 0.94 -1.02
CA GLN A 58 -10.95 0.19 0.07
C GLN A 58 -9.52 0.70 0.35
N TRP A 59 -9.42 1.98 0.73
CA TRP A 59 -8.16 2.66 1.04
C TRP A 59 -7.25 1.89 2.01
N TRP A 60 -7.85 1.06 2.87
CA TRP A 60 -7.18 0.17 3.82
C TRP A 60 -6.30 -0.90 3.18
N ARG A 61 -6.37 -1.12 1.86
CA ARG A 61 -5.45 -1.99 1.11
C ARG A 61 -4.04 -1.42 1.00
N ALA A 62 -3.87 -0.11 1.22
CA ALA A 62 -2.56 0.52 1.30
C ALA A 62 -2.02 0.41 2.73
N VAL A 63 -0.82 -0.12 2.90
CA VAL A 63 -0.18 -0.36 4.21
C VAL A 63 1.23 0.22 4.22
N ARG A 64 1.80 0.48 5.42
CA ARG A 64 3.21 0.88 5.53
C ARG A 64 4.12 -0.21 4.96
N ASP A 65 5.31 0.20 4.54
CA ASP A 65 6.32 -0.72 3.99
C ASP A 65 6.85 -1.73 5.04
N ASP A 66 6.74 -1.40 6.32
CA ASP A 66 7.04 -2.31 7.44
C ASP A 66 5.85 -3.22 7.83
N GLY A 67 4.71 -3.10 7.14
CA GLY A 67 3.50 -3.86 7.41
C GLY A 67 2.81 -3.51 8.74
N GLN A 68 3.31 -2.52 9.49
CA GLN A 68 2.79 -2.18 10.81
C GLN A 68 1.61 -1.22 10.73
N ILE A 69 0.55 -1.58 11.45
CA ILE A 69 -0.70 -0.85 11.54
C ILE A 69 -1.04 -0.65 13.00
N GLU A 70 -1.56 0.52 13.37
CA GLU A 70 -1.98 0.77 14.75
C GLU A 70 -3.11 -0.17 15.15
N LYS A 71 -2.94 -0.83 16.29
CA LYS A 71 -3.93 -1.72 16.90
C LYS A 71 -5.19 -0.91 17.24
N ASP A 72 -6.36 -1.51 17.05
CA ASP A 72 -7.67 -0.89 17.26
C ASP A 72 -7.98 0.34 16.36
N SER A 73 -7.15 0.59 15.34
CA SER A 73 -7.44 1.61 14.33
C SER A 73 -8.52 1.14 13.34
N GLU A 74 -9.20 2.11 12.72
CA GLU A 74 -10.15 1.84 11.62
C GLU A 74 -9.49 1.05 10.48
N HIS A 75 -8.18 1.22 10.28
CA HIS A 75 -7.42 0.48 9.28
C HIS A 75 -7.34 -1.01 9.63
N ALA A 76 -7.00 -1.33 10.88
CA ALA A 76 -6.92 -2.71 11.35
C ALA A 76 -8.30 -3.40 11.31
N SER A 77 -9.36 -2.70 11.75
CA SER A 77 -10.73 -3.23 11.67
C SER A 77 -11.17 -3.49 10.23
N ALA A 78 -10.87 -2.57 9.31
CA ALA A 78 -11.25 -2.71 7.90
C ALA A 78 -10.49 -3.85 7.19
N LEU A 79 -9.25 -4.15 7.60
CA LEU A 79 -8.51 -5.32 7.11
C LEU A 79 -9.15 -6.63 7.57
N LEU A 80 -9.53 -6.71 8.85
CA LEU A 80 -10.24 -7.87 9.39
C LEU A 80 -11.59 -8.08 8.68
N GLU A 81 -12.38 -7.02 8.49
CA GLU A 81 -13.63 -7.07 7.71
C GLU A 81 -13.39 -7.42 6.23
N GLY A 82 -12.23 -7.04 5.70
CA GLY A 82 -11.77 -7.37 4.35
C GLY A 82 -11.32 -8.82 4.19
N GLY A 83 -11.26 -9.61 5.27
CA GLY A 83 -10.84 -11.01 5.27
C GLY A 83 -9.33 -11.22 5.46
N PHE A 84 -8.58 -10.18 5.86
CA PHE A 84 -7.17 -10.28 6.20
C PHE A 84 -7.01 -10.54 7.70
N GLU A 85 -6.18 -11.51 8.05
CA GLU A 85 -5.81 -11.75 9.45
C GLU A 85 -4.70 -10.80 9.88
N VAL A 86 -4.80 -10.25 11.09
CA VAL A 86 -3.76 -9.39 11.68
C VAL A 86 -3.33 -9.95 13.04
N VAL A 87 -2.03 -9.90 13.32
CA VAL A 87 -1.40 -10.36 14.56
C VAL A 87 -0.61 -9.23 15.21
N ALA A 88 -0.36 -9.30 16.51
CA ALA A 88 0.46 -8.31 17.20
C ALA A 88 1.87 -8.24 16.59
N ALA A 89 2.36 -7.03 16.35
CA ALA A 89 3.70 -6.80 15.84
C ALA A 89 4.75 -7.17 16.91
N GLU A 90 5.81 -7.86 16.53
CA GLU A 90 6.92 -8.13 17.44
C GLU A 90 7.60 -6.82 17.85
N GLY A 91 7.65 -6.55 19.16
CA GLY A 91 8.31 -5.38 19.72
C GLY A 91 7.47 -4.09 19.78
N ALA A 92 6.20 -4.12 19.40
CA ALA A 92 5.29 -2.97 19.52
C ALA A 92 3.87 -3.42 19.91
N GLU A 93 3.54 -3.35 21.21
CA GLU A 93 2.26 -3.83 21.78
C GLU A 93 1.02 -3.15 21.19
N GLU A 94 1.18 -1.93 20.67
CA GLU A 94 0.13 -1.12 20.04
C GLU A 94 0.11 -1.23 18.51
N MET A 95 0.90 -2.12 17.91
CA MET A 95 0.93 -2.32 16.47
C MET A 95 0.54 -3.76 16.11
N VAL A 96 -0.10 -3.93 14.96
CA VAL A 96 -0.43 -5.21 14.35
C VAL A 96 0.15 -5.29 12.93
N VAL A 97 0.39 -6.51 12.45
CA VAL A 97 0.88 -6.80 11.10
C VAL A 97 -0.04 -7.84 10.46
N VAL A 98 -0.25 -7.75 9.16
CA VAL A 98 -1.03 -8.73 8.39
C VAL A 98 -0.29 -10.07 8.38
N VAL A 99 -1.00 -11.16 8.65
CA VAL A 99 -0.47 -12.53 8.58
C VAL A 99 -0.03 -12.84 7.15
N ASP A 100 1.12 -13.49 6.99
CA ASP A 100 1.74 -13.77 5.70
C ASP A 100 1.84 -12.53 4.80
N PHE A 101 2.19 -11.38 5.40
CA PHE A 101 2.23 -10.07 4.74
C PHE A 101 2.82 -10.11 3.32
N GLU A 102 3.99 -10.71 3.15
CA GLU A 102 4.69 -10.80 1.87
C GLU A 102 3.87 -11.55 0.80
N SER A 103 3.06 -12.53 1.20
CA SER A 103 2.17 -13.27 0.29
C SER A 103 0.92 -12.49 -0.11
N GLN A 104 0.48 -11.56 0.75
CA GLN A 104 -0.73 -10.75 0.55
C GLN A 104 -0.42 -9.47 -0.23
N VAL A 105 0.83 -9.01 -0.20
CA VAL A 105 1.29 -7.88 -1.00
C VAL A 105 1.31 -8.26 -2.47
N MET A 106 0.69 -7.44 -3.31
CA MET A 106 0.83 -7.55 -4.75
C MET A 106 2.24 -7.14 -5.13
N SER A 107 3.01 -8.09 -5.65
CA SER A 107 4.17 -7.77 -6.46
C SER A 107 3.68 -7.52 -7.87
N TRP A 108 3.88 -6.30 -8.37
CA TRP A 108 3.91 -6.09 -9.80
C TRP A 108 5.33 -6.51 -10.17
N GLU A 109 5.47 -7.66 -10.83
CA GLU A 109 6.72 -7.98 -11.51
C GLU A 109 6.99 -6.78 -12.43
N GLU A 110 7.89 -5.89 -11.98
CA GLU A 110 8.64 -5.09 -12.94
C GLU A 110 9.36 -6.16 -13.75
N ASP A 111 9.06 -6.27 -15.04
CA ASP A 111 10.01 -6.87 -15.96
C ASP A 111 11.32 -6.10 -15.71
N GLU A 112 12.19 -6.63 -14.84
CA GLU A 112 13.61 -6.28 -14.76
C GLU A 112 14.28 -6.86 -16.02
N ASP A 113 13.80 -6.47 -17.19
CA ASP A 113 14.50 -6.64 -18.45
C ASP A 113 15.10 -5.29 -18.83
N GLY A 114 16.38 -5.13 -18.47
CA GLY A 114 17.32 -4.44 -19.34
C GLY A 114 17.96 -3.16 -18.80
N GLU A 115 19.23 -3.32 -18.40
CA GLU A 115 20.37 -2.56 -18.93
C GLU A 115 21.14 -1.71 -17.91
N THR A 116 22.11 -2.34 -17.24
CA THR A 116 23.44 -1.72 -17.10
C THR A 116 24.50 -2.70 -17.58
N ALA A 117 24.64 -2.73 -18.91
CA ALA A 117 25.86 -2.95 -19.68
C ALA A 117 26.92 -3.89 -19.09
N ASP A 118 26.89 -5.14 -19.58
CA ASP A 118 28.12 -5.81 -19.99
C ASP A 118 28.82 -4.94 -21.06
N LYS A 119 29.90 -4.27 -20.66
CA LYS A 119 30.98 -3.88 -21.55
C LYS A 119 32.31 -4.23 -20.90
N ALA A 120 32.69 -5.48 -21.16
CA ALA A 120 33.95 -5.85 -21.79
C ALA A 120 35.26 -5.16 -21.33
N LYS A 121 36.12 -6.04 -20.78
CA LYS A 121 37.58 -6.15 -20.98
C LYS A 121 38.50 -5.56 -19.92
#